data_AF-A0A1V1WZN8-F1
#
_entry.id   AF-A0A1V1WZN8-F1
#
_cell.length_a   1.000
_cell.length_b   1.000
_cell.length_c   1.000
_cell.angle_alpha   90.00
_cell.angle_beta   90.00
_cell.angle_gamma   90.00
#
_symmetry.space_group_name_H-M   'P 1'
#
loop_
_entity.id
_entity.type
_entity.pdbx_description
1 polymer ?
#
loop_
_entity_poly.entity_id
_entity_poly.type
_entity_poly.pdbx_seq_one_letter_code
_entity_poly.pdbx_strand_id
1 'polypeptide(L)'
;MTVIDGKVAAEPENSYDRYKDILLFRSLKLLEKRLPLLGVDVTVSSLGRFQGKPAYVLGAQYPDEMTPQIWLDKDTFRPLRWIITRKATESPEDSLEVRYFEWRKVDKAWYPMHIEFLRNDILVREIHVQNIKANPSFGRELFDIKHLKSTYPPVDPAAPDQEKTEELNEVQKAIEDFKKLYE
;
A
#
# COMPACT_ATOMS: atom_id res chain seq x y z
N MET A 1 6.52 0.39 14.15
CA MET A 1 7.53 1.46 14.08
C MET A 1 8.11 1.38 12.68
N THR A 2 8.09 2.50 11.97
CA THR A 2 8.63 2.60 10.61
C THR A 2 9.80 3.58 10.65
N VAL A 3 10.92 3.20 10.02
CA VAL A 3 12.10 4.06 9.90
C VAL A 3 12.21 4.47 8.44
N ILE A 4 12.23 5.78 8.18
CA ILE A 4 12.34 6.38 6.85
C ILE A 4 13.55 7.32 6.92
N ASP A 5 14.49 7.15 6.01
CA ASP A 5 15.72 7.97 5.92
C ASP A 5 16.48 8.09 7.25
N GLY A 6 16.57 6.96 7.96
CA GLY A 6 17.27 6.87 9.25
C GLY A 6 16.55 7.56 10.41
N LYS A 7 15.29 7.96 10.25
CA LYS A 7 14.48 8.59 11.30
C LYS A 7 13.23 7.76 11.57
N VAL A 8 12.80 7.72 12.83
CA VAL A 8 11.52 7.09 13.18
C VAL A 8 10.41 8.00 12.69
N ALA A 9 9.64 7.52 11.71
CA ALA A 9 8.43 8.20 11.28
C ALA A 9 7.44 8.25 12.46
N ALA A 10 6.95 9.45 12.77
CA ALA A 10 6.02 9.67 13.87
C ALA A 10 4.63 9.06 13.63
N GLU A 11 4.33 8.65 12.39
CA GLU A 11 3.01 8.18 12.03
C GLU A 11 2.73 6.76 12.54
N PRO A 12 1.55 6.52 13.14
CA PRO A 12 1.04 5.16 13.31
C PRO A 12 0.84 4.49 11.94
N GLU A 13 0.63 3.16 11.95
CA GLU A 13 0.31 2.40 10.75
C GLU A 13 -0.79 3.10 9.93
N ASN A 14 -0.45 3.49 8.69
CA ASN A 14 -1.34 4.27 7.85
C ASN A 14 -2.00 3.38 6.78
N SER A 15 -2.92 3.92 5.97
CA SER A 15 -3.64 3.12 4.97
C SER A 15 -2.71 2.46 3.94
N TYR A 16 -1.54 3.05 3.68
CA TYR A 16 -0.55 2.49 2.75
C TYR A 16 0.18 1.27 3.31
N ASP A 17 0.15 1.03 4.62
CA ASP A 17 0.75 -0.17 5.22
C ASP A 17 -0.14 -1.42 5.05
N ARG A 18 -1.42 -1.24 4.71
CA ARG A 18 -2.41 -2.32 4.67
C ARG A 18 -2.15 -3.34 3.57
N TYR A 19 -1.50 -2.97 2.47
CA TYR A 19 -1.25 -3.85 1.31
C TYR A 19 -0.67 -5.23 1.68
N LYS A 20 0.07 -5.30 2.78
CA LYS A 20 0.76 -6.49 3.25
C LYS A 20 -0.16 -7.47 3.99
N ASP A 21 -1.35 -7.05 4.44
CA ASP A 21 -2.24 -7.87 5.28
C ASP A 21 -2.66 -9.16 4.54
N ILE A 22 -3.02 -9.07 3.26
CA ILE A 22 -3.41 -10.24 2.45
C ILE A 22 -2.22 -11.13 2.04
N LEU A 23 -0.98 -10.68 2.29
CA LEU A 23 0.26 -11.39 1.94
C LEU A 23 0.93 -12.04 3.16
N LEU A 24 0.91 -11.36 4.31
CA LEU A 24 1.77 -11.66 5.45
C LEU A 24 1.01 -12.19 6.68
N PHE A 25 -0.32 -12.35 6.59
CA PHE A 25 -1.08 -12.92 7.69
C PHE A 25 -0.72 -14.40 7.90
N ARG A 26 -0.38 -14.74 9.15
CA ARG A 26 0.16 -16.05 9.52
C ARG A 26 -0.84 -17.22 9.42
N SER A 27 -2.13 -16.93 9.32
CA SER A 27 -3.16 -17.96 9.16
C SER A 27 -4.39 -17.40 8.46
N LEU A 28 -5.05 -18.26 7.70
CA LEU A 28 -6.30 -17.94 7.01
C LEU A 28 -7.40 -17.51 8.00
N LYS A 29 -7.52 -18.18 9.15
CA LYS A 29 -8.50 -17.85 10.20
C LYS A 29 -8.29 -16.46 10.80
N LEU A 30 -7.05 -16.01 10.92
CA LEU A 30 -6.77 -14.65 11.37
C LEU A 30 -7.07 -13.62 10.28
N LEU A 31 -6.79 -13.96 9.02
CA LEU A 31 -7.11 -13.10 7.89
C LEU A 31 -8.63 -12.93 7.74
N GLU A 32 -9.39 -14.03 7.80
CA GLU A 32 -10.86 -14.03 7.77
C GLU A 32 -11.46 -13.13 8.86
N LYS A 33 -10.87 -13.09 10.05
CA LYS A 33 -11.30 -12.18 11.13
C LYS A 33 -10.85 -10.74 10.93
N ARG A 34 -9.73 -10.52 10.22
CA ARG A 34 -9.17 -9.20 9.97
C ARG A 34 -9.92 -8.45 8.89
N LEU A 35 -10.29 -9.12 7.80
CA LEU A 35 -10.90 -8.51 6.62
C LEU A 35 -12.21 -7.74 6.93
N PRO A 36 -13.14 -8.26 7.76
CA PRO A 36 -14.33 -7.50 8.18
C PRO A 36 -14.00 -6.23 8.96
N LEU A 37 -12.93 -6.22 9.76
CA LEU A 37 -12.48 -5.02 10.48
C LEU A 37 -11.93 -3.95 9.52
N LEU A 38 -11.57 -4.35 8.30
CA LEU A 38 -11.17 -3.47 7.20
C LEU A 38 -12.35 -3.15 6.26
N GLY A 39 -13.56 -3.58 6.60
CA GLY A 39 -14.80 -3.32 5.86
C GLY A 39 -15.09 -4.27 4.71
N VAL A 40 -14.29 -5.33 4.53
CA VAL A 40 -14.52 -6.35 3.50
C VAL A 40 -15.56 -7.34 4.02
N ASP A 41 -16.72 -7.42 3.37
CA ASP A 41 -17.72 -8.44 3.66
C ASP A 41 -17.31 -9.81 3.10
N VAL A 42 -16.71 -10.63 3.96
CA VAL A 42 -16.22 -11.96 3.58
C VAL A 42 -17.33 -12.98 3.26
N THR A 43 -18.60 -12.63 3.51
CA THR A 43 -19.75 -13.47 3.15
C THR A 43 -20.22 -13.25 1.71
N VAL A 44 -19.77 -12.16 1.09
CA VAL A 44 -20.10 -11.80 -0.29
C VAL A 44 -18.93 -12.13 -1.19
N SER A 45 -19.18 -12.93 -2.22
CA SER A 45 -18.22 -13.14 -3.30
C SER A 45 -18.92 -13.20 -4.65
N SER A 46 -18.18 -12.85 -5.70
CA SER A 46 -18.65 -12.87 -7.08
C SER A 46 -17.51 -13.14 -8.06
N LEU A 47 -17.84 -13.31 -9.34
CA LEU A 47 -16.87 -13.46 -10.42
C LEU A 47 -16.89 -12.19 -11.29
N GLY A 48 -15.72 -11.61 -11.49
CA GLY A 48 -15.54 -10.40 -12.30
C GLY A 48 -14.40 -10.53 -13.31
N ARG A 49 -14.03 -9.40 -13.90
CA ARG A 49 -12.84 -9.28 -14.75
C ARG A 49 -12.03 -8.05 -14.39
N PHE A 50 -10.74 -8.22 -14.15
CA PHE A 50 -9.78 -7.14 -13.94
C PHE A 50 -8.79 -7.12 -15.09
N GLN A 51 -8.70 -5.99 -15.81
CA GLN A 51 -7.85 -5.83 -17.00
C GLN A 51 -8.00 -6.99 -18.01
N GLY A 52 -9.24 -7.42 -18.24
CA GLY A 52 -9.58 -8.52 -19.15
C GLY A 52 -9.42 -9.93 -18.56
N LYS A 53 -8.78 -10.10 -17.41
CA LYS A 53 -8.54 -11.41 -16.76
C LYS A 53 -9.68 -11.79 -15.81
N PRO A 54 -10.19 -13.04 -15.84
CA PRO A 54 -11.16 -13.53 -14.87
C PRO A 54 -10.62 -13.47 -13.43
N ALA A 55 -11.42 -12.95 -12.50
CA ALA A 55 -11.03 -12.79 -11.10
C ALA A 55 -12.18 -13.10 -10.15
N TYR A 56 -11.87 -13.71 -9.01
CA TYR A 56 -12.78 -13.75 -7.88
C TYR A 56 -12.76 -12.40 -7.17
N VAL A 57 -13.95 -11.93 -6.80
CA VAL A 57 -14.14 -10.72 -6.01
C VAL A 57 -14.68 -11.12 -4.65
N LEU A 58 -14.02 -10.70 -3.58
CA LEU A 58 -14.44 -10.90 -2.19
C LEU A 58 -14.79 -9.54 -1.58
N GLY A 59 -15.98 -9.40 -1.01
CA GLY A 59 -16.45 -8.14 -0.41
C GLY A 59 -17.55 -7.42 -1.20
N ALA A 60 -17.77 -7.76 -2.47
CA ALA A 60 -18.77 -7.10 -3.31
C ALA A 60 -19.32 -7.99 -4.42
N GLN A 61 -20.48 -7.59 -4.95
CA GLN A 61 -21.05 -8.15 -6.17
C GLN A 61 -20.55 -7.36 -7.38
N TYR A 62 -19.80 -8.00 -8.28
CA TYR A 62 -19.35 -7.37 -9.52
C TYR A 62 -20.55 -6.82 -10.33
N PRO A 63 -20.50 -5.57 -10.85
CA PRO A 63 -19.33 -4.70 -10.98
C PRO A 63 -19.21 -3.61 -9.90
N ASP A 64 -19.74 -3.81 -8.68
CA ASP A 64 -19.62 -2.83 -7.60
C ASP A 64 -18.16 -2.61 -7.17
N GLU A 65 -17.73 -1.35 -7.15
CA GLU A 65 -16.40 -0.93 -6.69
C GLU A 65 -16.43 0.08 -5.55
N MET A 66 -17.61 0.34 -4.98
CA MET A 66 -17.82 1.36 -3.95
C MET A 66 -17.55 0.84 -2.53
N THR A 67 -17.39 -0.47 -2.36
CA THR A 67 -17.14 -1.11 -1.06
C THR A 67 -15.71 -1.67 -0.98
N PRO A 68 -15.16 -1.84 0.23
CA PRO A 68 -13.88 -2.52 0.39
C PRO A 68 -13.93 -3.95 -0.16
N GLN A 69 -13.00 -4.28 -1.06
CA GLN A 69 -13.03 -5.57 -1.73
C GLN A 69 -11.65 -6.01 -2.21
N ILE A 70 -11.45 -7.33 -2.29
CA ILE A 70 -10.22 -7.97 -2.74
C ILE A 70 -10.50 -8.77 -4.00
N TRP A 71 -9.62 -8.62 -4.98
CA TRP A 71 -9.68 -9.28 -6.26
C TRP A 71 -8.53 -10.29 -6.36
N LEU A 72 -8.87 -11.53 -6.64
CA LEU A 72 -7.94 -12.64 -6.75
C LEU A 72 -7.98 -13.20 -8.17
N ASP A 73 -6.81 -13.43 -8.75
CA ASP A 73 -6.68 -14.16 -10.01
C ASP A 73 -7.37 -15.52 -9.89
N LYS A 74 -8.29 -15.82 -10.82
CA LYS A 74 -9.16 -16.99 -10.73
C LYS A 74 -8.37 -18.30 -10.69
N ASP A 75 -7.25 -18.37 -11.39
CA ASP A 75 -6.52 -19.63 -11.59
C ASP A 75 -5.39 -19.81 -10.58
N THR A 76 -4.85 -18.72 -10.04
CA THR A 76 -3.71 -18.76 -9.12
C THR A 76 -4.00 -18.27 -7.71
N PHE A 77 -5.18 -17.70 -7.47
CA PHE A 77 -5.61 -17.10 -6.20
C PHE A 77 -4.67 -16.00 -5.68
N ARG A 78 -3.79 -15.49 -6.53
CA ARG A 78 -2.90 -14.38 -6.18
C ARG A 78 -3.70 -13.07 -6.22
N PRO A 79 -3.52 -12.18 -5.24
CA PRO A 79 -4.10 -10.85 -5.29
C PRO A 79 -3.75 -10.12 -6.59
N LEU A 80 -4.76 -9.49 -7.18
CA LEU A 80 -4.64 -8.61 -8.32
C LEU A 80 -4.87 -7.16 -7.89
N ARG A 81 -5.91 -6.95 -7.09
CA ARG A 81 -6.37 -5.63 -6.64
C ARG A 81 -6.95 -5.71 -5.23
N TRP A 82 -6.78 -4.65 -4.46
CA TRP A 82 -7.50 -4.42 -3.22
C TRP A 82 -8.00 -2.97 -3.19
N ILE A 83 -9.32 -2.80 -3.12
CA ILE A 83 -9.95 -1.50 -2.87
C ILE A 83 -10.18 -1.36 -1.37
N ILE A 84 -9.63 -0.29 -0.80
CA ILE A 84 -9.75 0.08 0.60
C ILE A 84 -10.48 1.41 0.64
N THR A 85 -11.74 1.43 1.07
CA THR A 85 -12.44 2.69 1.34
C THR A 85 -12.28 3.06 2.82
N ARG A 86 -12.19 4.37 3.11
CA ARG A 86 -12.44 4.86 4.48
C ARG A 86 -13.95 4.82 4.73
N LYS A 87 -14.34 4.79 6.02
CA LYS A 87 -15.73 4.53 6.47
C LYS A 87 -16.76 5.32 5.64
N ALA A 88 -17.96 4.77 5.51
CA ALA A 88 -19.11 5.35 4.78
C ALA A 88 -19.53 6.79 5.17
N THR A 89 -18.93 7.37 6.23
CA THR A 89 -19.11 8.76 6.65
C THR A 89 -18.16 9.75 5.96
N GLU A 90 -17.18 9.24 5.21
CA GLU A 90 -16.22 10.03 4.44
C GLU A 90 -16.55 9.93 2.94
N SER A 91 -16.19 10.97 2.17
CA SER A 91 -16.47 11.04 0.74
C SER A 91 -15.94 9.77 0.03
N PRO A 92 -16.68 9.20 -0.94
CA PRO A 92 -16.20 8.11 -1.80
C PRO A 92 -14.85 8.42 -2.48
N GLU A 93 -14.51 9.70 -2.56
CA GLU A 93 -13.27 10.27 -3.11
C GLU A 93 -12.02 10.04 -2.23
N ASP A 94 -12.07 9.18 -1.21
CA ASP A 94 -10.91 8.89 -0.36
C ASP A 94 -10.57 7.40 -0.30
N SER A 95 -10.89 6.68 -1.39
CA SER A 95 -10.52 5.28 -1.59
C SER A 95 -9.04 5.13 -1.98
N LEU A 96 -8.41 4.10 -1.43
CA LEU A 96 -7.07 3.65 -1.80
C LEU A 96 -7.22 2.31 -2.53
N GLU A 97 -6.79 2.27 -3.77
CA GLU A 97 -6.64 1.05 -4.53
C GLU A 97 -5.18 0.59 -4.45
N VAL A 98 -4.97 -0.70 -4.21
CA VAL A 98 -3.66 -1.34 -4.27
C VAL A 98 -3.69 -2.40 -5.38
N ARG A 99 -2.74 -2.36 -6.31
CA ARG A 99 -2.61 -3.34 -7.39
C ARG A 99 -1.30 -4.11 -7.26
N TYR A 100 -1.34 -5.40 -7.57
CA TYR A 100 -0.21 -6.31 -7.37
C TYR A 100 0.20 -6.97 -8.68
N PHE A 101 1.47 -6.80 -9.05
CA PHE A 101 2.01 -7.24 -10.33
C PHE A 101 3.27 -8.09 -10.16
N GLU A 102 3.69 -8.68 -11.28
CA GLU A 102 4.99 -9.34 -11.42
C GLU A 102 5.28 -10.39 -10.35
N TRP A 103 4.28 -11.23 -10.06
CA TRP A 103 4.39 -12.29 -9.06
C TRP A 103 5.56 -13.24 -9.34
N ARG A 104 6.48 -13.34 -8.37
CA ARG A 104 7.63 -14.25 -8.41
C ARG A 104 7.55 -15.26 -7.28
N LYS A 105 7.89 -16.51 -7.58
CA LYS A 105 8.06 -17.56 -6.57
C LYS A 105 9.45 -17.48 -5.98
N VAL A 106 9.55 -17.45 -4.66
CA VAL A 106 10.81 -17.46 -3.91
C VAL A 106 10.69 -18.53 -2.83
N ASP A 107 11.48 -19.60 -2.97
CA ASP A 107 11.33 -20.83 -2.20
C ASP A 107 9.88 -21.36 -2.23
N LYS A 108 9.18 -21.34 -1.09
CA LYS A 108 7.80 -21.82 -0.96
C LYS A 108 6.75 -20.72 -1.06
N ALA A 109 7.14 -19.45 -1.16
CA ALA A 109 6.25 -18.30 -1.16
C ALA A 109 6.16 -17.63 -2.53
N TRP A 110 5.02 -17.00 -2.81
CA TRP A 110 4.86 -16.07 -3.93
C TRP A 110 4.82 -14.65 -3.39
N TYR A 111 5.50 -13.72 -4.07
CA TYR A 111 5.51 -12.31 -3.69
C TYR A 111 5.41 -11.42 -4.95
N PRO A 112 4.63 -10.33 -4.91
CA PRO A 112 4.54 -9.38 -6.02
C PRO A 112 5.80 -8.52 -6.08
N MET A 113 6.42 -8.42 -7.25
CA MET A 113 7.65 -7.63 -7.42
C MET A 113 7.37 -6.15 -7.71
N HIS A 114 6.12 -5.82 -8.05
CA HIS A 114 5.65 -4.45 -8.27
C HIS A 114 4.27 -4.27 -7.63
N ILE A 115 4.10 -3.19 -6.88
CA ILE A 115 2.84 -2.84 -6.21
C ILE A 115 2.55 -1.37 -6.46
N GLU A 116 1.38 -1.07 -6.99
CA GLU A 116 0.90 0.29 -7.21
C GLU A 116 -0.15 0.67 -6.18
N PHE A 117 -0.15 1.94 -5.77
CA PHE A 117 -1.15 2.53 -4.90
C PHE A 117 -1.81 3.69 -5.64
N LEU A 118 -3.11 3.63 -5.84
CA LEU A 118 -3.89 4.66 -6.51
C LEU A 118 -4.88 5.28 -5.55
N ARG A 119 -5.02 6.60 -5.60
CA ARG A 119 -6.08 7.35 -4.92
C ARG A 119 -6.88 8.09 -5.98
N ASN A 120 -8.17 7.77 -6.10
CA ASN A 120 -9.04 8.30 -7.16
C ASN A 120 -8.41 8.16 -8.56
N ASP A 121 -7.92 6.95 -8.86
CA ASP A 121 -7.22 6.60 -10.11
C ASP A 121 -5.88 7.31 -10.36
N ILE A 122 -5.42 8.16 -9.43
CA ILE A 122 -4.10 8.80 -9.50
C ILE A 122 -3.08 7.92 -8.79
N LEU A 123 -2.01 7.53 -9.48
CA LEU A 123 -0.89 6.82 -8.88
C LEU A 123 -0.19 7.71 -7.84
N VAL A 124 -0.17 7.28 -6.58
CA VAL A 124 0.38 8.04 -5.45
C VAL A 124 1.60 7.38 -4.79
N ARG A 125 1.82 6.08 -5.04
CA ARG A 125 3.00 5.34 -4.56
C ARG A 125 3.22 4.09 -5.38
N GLU A 126 4.48 3.70 -5.51
CA GLU A 126 4.88 2.39 -6.02
C GLU A 126 5.87 1.71 -5.08
N ILE A 127 5.89 0.39 -5.12
CA ILE A 127 6.93 -0.44 -4.51
C ILE A 127 7.51 -1.32 -5.61
N HIS A 128 8.80 -1.15 -5.88
CA HIS A 128 9.58 -2.02 -6.76
C HIS A 128 10.53 -2.87 -5.94
N VAL A 129 10.30 -4.17 -5.92
CA VAL A 129 11.13 -5.13 -5.20
C VAL A 129 12.35 -5.46 -6.05
N GLN A 130 13.53 -5.11 -5.56
CA GLN A 130 14.77 -5.40 -6.29
C GLN A 130 15.27 -6.82 -6.01
N ASN A 131 15.12 -7.31 -4.78
CA ASN A 131 15.61 -8.62 -4.37
C ASN A 131 14.76 -9.21 -3.23
N ILE A 132 14.61 -10.53 -3.23
CA ILE A 132 13.97 -11.28 -2.14
C ILE A 132 14.89 -12.43 -1.75
N LYS A 133 15.18 -12.54 -0.44
CA LYS A 133 15.84 -13.70 0.15
C LYS A 133 14.87 -14.39 1.10
N ALA A 134 14.66 -15.68 0.93
CA ALA A 134 13.86 -16.49 1.84
C ALA A 134 14.69 -16.88 3.07
N ASN A 135 14.10 -16.75 4.26
CA ASN A 135 14.69 -17.13 5.56
C ASN A 135 16.14 -16.64 5.79
N PRO A 136 16.46 -15.36 5.53
CA PRO A 136 17.78 -14.86 5.87
C PRO A 136 17.94 -14.81 7.39
N SER A 137 19.18 -14.93 7.86
CA SER A 137 19.50 -14.69 9.27
C SER A 137 19.42 -13.20 9.56
N PHE A 138 18.67 -12.83 10.60
CA PHE A 138 18.61 -11.46 11.12
C PHE A 138 19.20 -11.43 12.52
N GLY A 139 19.93 -10.37 12.86
CA GLY A 139 20.35 -10.13 14.23
C GLY A 139 19.17 -9.78 15.12
N ARG A 140 19.29 -10.09 16.42
CA ARG A 140 18.18 -9.93 17.39
C ARG A 140 17.83 -8.47 17.62
N GLU A 141 18.79 -7.58 17.45
CA GLU A 141 18.67 -6.12 17.59
C GLU A 141 17.65 -5.51 16.63
N LEU A 142 17.42 -6.12 15.46
CA LEU A 142 16.38 -5.70 14.51
C LEU A 142 14.96 -5.94 15.04
N PHE A 143 14.81 -6.69 16.13
CA PHE A 143 13.53 -6.97 16.78
C PHE A 143 13.44 -6.35 18.17
N ASP A 144 14.48 -5.65 18.63
CA ASP A 144 14.46 -4.91 19.89
C ASP A 144 13.97 -3.48 19.65
N ILE A 145 12.70 -3.22 19.94
CA ILE A 145 12.08 -1.91 19.78
C ILE A 145 12.80 -0.82 20.60
N LYS A 146 13.31 -1.15 21.79
CA LYS A 146 14.03 -0.16 22.62
C LYS A 146 15.36 0.21 21.97
N HIS A 147 16.08 -0.80 21.48
CA HIS A 147 17.31 -0.58 20.73
C HIS A 147 17.06 0.29 19.50
N LEU A 148 16.07 -0.06 18.66
CA LEU A 148 15.77 0.69 17.45
C LEU A 148 15.38 2.15 17.73
N LYS A 149 14.60 2.42 18.78
CA LYS A 149 14.25 3.79 19.19
C LYS A 149 15.45 4.60 19.69
N SER A 150 16.47 3.93 20.23
CA SER A 150 17.72 4.58 20.63
C SER A 150 18.64 4.87 19.43
N THR A 151 18.59 4.00 18.41
CA THR A 151 19.44 4.12 17.21
C THR A 151 18.91 5.15 16.23
N TYR A 152 17.57 5.25 16.09
CA TYR A 152 16.94 6.16 15.13
C TYR A 152 16.25 7.30 15.87
N PRO A 153 16.69 8.56 15.67
CA PRO A 153 16.01 9.70 16.28
C PRO A 153 14.60 9.87 15.69
N PRO A 154 13.64 10.38 16.47
CA PRO A 154 12.34 10.74 15.93
C PRO A 154 12.48 11.85 14.89
N VAL A 155 11.63 11.85 13.87
CA VAL A 155 11.46 13.02 12.98
C VAL A 155 11.03 14.21 13.84
N ASP A 156 11.78 15.31 13.78
CA ASP A 156 11.41 16.57 14.41
C ASP A 156 10.21 17.17 13.65
N PRO A 157 9.01 17.30 14.27
CA PRO A 157 7.83 17.82 13.59
C PRO A 157 7.99 19.27 13.09
N ALA A 158 8.99 19.99 13.59
CA ALA A 158 9.27 21.39 13.23
C ALA A 158 10.38 21.56 12.19
N ALA A 159 11.05 20.47 11.76
CA ALA A 159 12.06 20.55 10.71
C ALA A 159 11.38 20.54 9.33
N PRO A 160 11.53 21.59 8.50
CA PRO A 160 11.02 21.56 7.14
C PRO A 160 11.70 20.41 6.36
N ASP A 161 10.92 19.63 5.60
CA ASP A 161 11.44 18.73 4.57
C ASP A 161 12.18 19.60 3.57
N GLN A 162 13.50 19.72 3.72
CA GLN A 162 14.33 20.59 2.87
C GLN A 162 14.20 20.19 1.41
N GLU A 163 14.11 18.89 1.10
CA GLU A 163 13.92 18.37 -0.26
C GLU A 163 12.55 18.76 -0.85
N LYS A 164 11.43 18.61 -0.11
CA LYS A 164 10.12 19.09 -0.61
C LYS A 164 10.06 20.60 -0.74
N THR A 165 10.74 21.32 0.14
CA THR A 165 10.79 22.79 0.10
C THR A 165 11.58 23.26 -1.13
N GLU A 166 12.66 22.57 -1.48
CA GLU A 166 13.43 22.82 -2.71
C GLU A 166 12.62 22.46 -3.97
N GLU A 167 11.97 21.30 -4.03
CA GLU A 167 11.12 20.91 -5.17
C GLU A 167 9.95 21.87 -5.39
N LEU A 168 9.27 22.29 -4.32
CA LEU A 168 8.17 23.27 -4.41
C LEU A 168 8.69 24.63 -4.92
N ASN A 169 9.86 25.06 -4.46
CA ASN A 169 10.48 26.30 -4.93
C ASN A 169 10.89 26.21 -6.41
N GLU A 170 11.39 25.07 -6.89
CA GLU A 170 11.73 24.87 -8.29
C GLU A 170 10.51 24.88 -9.21
N VAL A 171 9.43 24.20 -8.80
CA VAL A 171 8.16 24.19 -9.54
C VAL A 171 7.58 25.60 -9.63
N GLN A 172 7.62 26.35 -8.53
CA GLN A 172 7.09 27.71 -8.47
C GLN A 172 7.91 28.67 -9.34
N LYS A 173 9.24 28.52 -9.36
CA LYS A 173 10.14 29.25 -10.25
C LYS A 173 9.86 28.94 -11.72
N ALA A 174 9.65 27.67 -12.08
CA ALA A 174 9.31 27.27 -13.45
C ALA A 174 7.99 27.89 -13.94
N ILE A 175 6.99 27.99 -13.06
CA ILE A 175 5.70 28.64 -13.37
C ILE A 175 5.87 30.15 -13.59
N GLU A 176 6.69 30.83 -12.78
CA GLU A 176 6.98 32.26 -12.94
C GLU A 176 7.76 32.56 -14.22
N ASP A 177 8.77 31.75 -14.53
CA ASP A 177 9.56 31.87 -15.76
C ASP A 177 8.69 31.63 -17.00
N PHE A 178 7.74 30.68 -16.94
CA PHE A 178 6.78 30.47 -18.01
C PHE A 178 5.85 31.68 -18.22
N LYS A 179 5.38 32.33 -17.15
CA LYS A 179 4.51 33.52 -17.26
C LYS A 179 5.21 34.71 -17.91
N LYS A 180 6.50 34.92 -17.61
CA LYS A 180 7.31 36.01 -18.21
C LYS A 180 7.56 35.84 -19.71
N LEU A 181 7.39 34.63 -20.26
CA LEU A 181 7.57 34.37 -21.69
C LEU A 181 6.36 34.79 -22.54
N TYR A 182 5.23 35.11 -21.91
CA TYR A 182 3.97 35.46 -22.58
C TYR A 182 3.44 36.87 -22.20
N GLU A 183 4.27 37.70 -21.56
CA GLU A 183 4.10 39.16 -21.42
C GLU A 183 5.12 39.89 -22.31
#